data_AF-A0A5K1D4W8-F1
#
_entry.id   AF-A0A5K1D4W8-F1
#
_cell.length_a   1.000
_cell.length_b   1.000
_cell.length_c   1.000
_cell.angle_alpha   90.00
_cell.angle_beta   90.00
_cell.angle_gamma   90.00
#
_symmetry.space_group_name_H-M   'P 1'
#
loop_
_entity.id
_entity.type
_entity.pdbx_description
1 polymer ?
#
loop_
_entity_poly.entity_id
_entity_poly.type
_entity_poly.pdbx_seq_one_letter_code
_entity_poly.pdbx_strand_id
1 'polypeptide(L)'
;GLVPMTLTAILQSLRRPPCTSSSNSCKSPSTFQYAILYISLALVSVGIGGSRYTMATFGANQFDDPKRQETFINWFFIALYVAMILASTVVVFVQDTVGWAWGYGTCLAANVISIVIFLIGKWHYKEVKPQGSPFTGIARVVIAAIRKRKLALSTNVSDYFYEDDQMNSKQMCQVTS
;
A
#
# COMPACT_ATOMS: atom_id res chain seq x y z
N GLY A 1 2.15 -13.36 -2.57
CA GLY A 1 3.57 -12.96 -2.72
C GLY A 1 4.47 -13.68 -1.74
N LEU A 2 4.29 -13.47 -0.42
CA LEU A 2 5.18 -14.03 0.60
C LEU A 2 5.22 -15.56 0.66
N VAL A 3 4.11 -16.26 0.42
CA VAL A 3 4.08 -17.74 0.40
C VAL A 3 5.01 -18.34 -0.67
N PRO A 4 4.88 -18.03 -1.98
CA PRO A 4 5.83 -18.56 -2.96
C PRO A 4 7.25 -18.02 -2.74
N MET A 5 7.42 -16.80 -2.21
CA MET A 5 8.74 -16.29 -1.81
C MET A 5 9.40 -17.15 -0.72
N THR A 6 8.69 -17.48 0.36
CA THR A 6 9.20 -18.39 1.40
C THR A 6 9.53 -19.77 0.85
N LEU A 7 8.70 -20.27 -0.08
CA LEU A 7 8.89 -21.57 -0.70
C LEU A 7 10.19 -21.62 -1.52
N THR A 8 10.55 -20.52 -2.20
CA THR A 8 11.84 -20.42 -2.92
C THR A 8 13.06 -20.48 -1.99
N ALA A 9 12.90 -20.05 -0.73
CA ALA A 9 13.98 -20.07 0.25
C ALA A 9 14.10 -21.41 1.01
N ILE A 10 12.98 -22.12 1.18
CA ILE A 10 12.90 -23.41 1.89
C ILE A 10 13.25 -24.58 0.97
N LEU A 11 12.73 -24.62 -0.25
CA LEU A 11 12.94 -25.74 -1.15
C LEU A 11 14.33 -25.66 -1.80
N GLN A 12 15.19 -26.63 -1.49
CA GLN A 12 16.51 -26.79 -2.13
C GLN A 12 16.42 -26.96 -3.66
N SER A 13 15.27 -27.41 -4.18
CA SER A 13 14.98 -27.51 -5.61
C SER A 13 14.73 -26.14 -6.29
N LEU A 14 14.24 -25.16 -5.53
CA LEU A 14 14.01 -23.79 -6.01
C LEU A 14 15.16 -22.83 -5.65
N ARG A 15 15.97 -23.21 -4.66
CA ARG A 15 17.17 -22.49 -4.26
C ARG A 15 18.36 -22.90 -5.13
N ARG A 16 19.28 -21.97 -5.40
CA ARG A 16 20.56 -22.29 -6.03
C ARG A 16 21.34 -23.24 -5.12
N PRO A 17 21.92 -24.34 -5.64
CA PRO A 17 22.79 -25.19 -4.84
C PRO A 17 24.00 -24.38 -4.31
N PRO A 18 24.46 -24.64 -3.07
CA PRO A 18 25.61 -23.96 -2.49
C PRO A 18 26.85 -24.25 -3.35
N CYS A 19 27.60 -23.22 -3.71
CA CYS A 19 28.80 -23.36 -4.52
C CYS A 19 29.96 -23.83 -3.63
N THR A 20 30.44 -25.05 -3.88
CA THR A 20 31.60 -25.62 -3.20
C THR A 20 32.88 -25.01 -3.77
N SER A 21 33.73 -24.43 -2.92
CA SER A 21 34.95 -23.71 -3.33
C SER A 21 36.01 -24.53 -4.08
N SER A 22 35.80 -25.82 -4.29
CA SER A 22 36.73 -26.73 -4.99
C SER A 22 36.50 -26.84 -6.50
N SER A 23 35.48 -26.19 -7.06
CA SER A 23 35.29 -26.11 -8.52
C SER A 23 34.90 -24.70 -8.95
N ASN A 24 35.66 -24.12 -9.90
CA ASN A 24 35.46 -22.75 -10.42
C ASN A 24 34.16 -22.58 -11.25
N SER A 25 33.17 -23.45 -11.07
CA SER A 25 31.92 -23.48 -11.85
C SER A 25 30.71 -23.47 -10.92
N CYS A 26 30.31 -22.28 -10.50
CA CYS A 26 29.07 -22.06 -9.76
C CYS A 26 27.90 -22.07 -10.76
N LYS A 27 27.07 -23.13 -10.74
CA LYS A 27 25.95 -23.30 -11.69
C LYS A 27 24.96 -22.14 -11.54
N SER A 28 24.59 -21.52 -12.66
CA SER A 28 23.56 -20.48 -12.69
C SER A 28 22.18 -21.07 -12.36
N PRO A 29 21.29 -20.34 -11.66
CA PRO A 29 19.92 -20.78 -11.41
C PRO A 29 19.19 -21.02 -12.74
N SER A 30 18.24 -21.95 -12.74
CA SER A 30 17.41 -22.22 -13.93
C SER A 30 16.47 -21.05 -14.24
N THR A 31 16.12 -20.85 -15.50
CA THR A 31 15.11 -19.87 -15.95
C THR A 31 13.81 -19.99 -15.17
N PHE A 32 13.41 -21.22 -14.81
CA PHE A 32 12.21 -21.47 -14.00
C PHE A 32 12.33 -20.93 -12.57
N GLN A 33 13.50 -21.06 -11.93
CA GLN A 33 13.76 -20.53 -10.59
C GLN A 33 13.68 -18.99 -10.60
N TYR A 34 14.23 -18.35 -11.64
CA TYR A 34 14.12 -16.91 -11.82
C TYR A 34 12.67 -16.46 -12.07
N ALA A 35 11.91 -17.18 -12.89
CA ALA A 35 10.51 -16.84 -13.16
C ALA A 35 9.66 -16.85 -11.89
N ILE A 36 9.77 -17.91 -11.06
CA ILE A 36 9.05 -17.98 -9.78
C ILE A 36 9.47 -16.85 -8.84
N LEU A 37 10.77 -16.55 -8.76
CA LEU A 37 11.28 -15.47 -7.93
C LEU A 37 10.69 -14.11 -8.35
N TYR A 38 10.75 -13.77 -9.64
CA TYR A 38 10.24 -12.49 -10.13
C TYR A 38 8.72 -12.36 -10.01
N ILE A 39 7.97 -13.43 -10.27
CA ILE A 39 6.52 -13.43 -10.06
C ILE A 39 6.21 -13.23 -8.58
N SER A 40 6.92 -13.92 -7.69
CA SER A 40 6.74 -13.77 -6.24
C SER A 40 7.04 -12.35 -5.79
N LEU A 41 8.14 -11.76 -6.28
CA LEU A 41 8.53 -10.39 -5.99
C LEU A 41 7.49 -9.38 -6.48
N ALA A 42 6.99 -9.54 -7.71
CA ALA A 42 5.93 -8.69 -8.26
C ALA A 42 4.67 -8.75 -7.38
N LEU A 43 4.25 -9.95 -6.97
CA LEU A 43 3.09 -10.13 -6.09
C LEU A 43 3.31 -9.52 -4.69
N VAL A 44 4.53 -9.59 -4.15
CA VAL A 44 4.87 -8.91 -2.88
C VAL A 44 4.78 -7.40 -3.06
N SER A 45 5.38 -6.85 -4.11
CA SER A 45 5.35 -5.40 -4.40
C SER A 45 3.93 -4.87 -4.55
N VAL A 46 3.07 -5.57 -5.28
CA VAL A 46 1.65 -5.21 -5.43
C VAL A 46 0.93 -5.23 -4.07
N GLY A 47 1.14 -6.27 -3.26
CA GLY A 47 0.53 -6.37 -1.94
C GLY A 47 0.99 -5.28 -0.97
N ILE A 48 2.28 -4.95 -0.95
CA ILE A 48 2.83 -3.87 -0.13
C ILE A 48 2.29 -2.52 -0.58
N GLY A 49 2.23 -2.27 -1.89
CA GLY A 49 1.68 -1.04 -2.44
C GLY A 49 0.22 -0.84 -2.01
N GLY A 50 -0.65 -1.83 -2.28
CA GLY A 50 -2.07 -1.72 -1.95
C GLY A 50 -2.33 -1.54 -0.45
N SER A 51 -1.67 -2.34 0.39
CA SER A 51 -1.87 -2.28 1.84
C SER A 51 -1.40 -0.96 2.45
N ARG A 52 -0.21 -0.47 2.10
CA ARG A 52 0.35 0.74 2.73
C ARG A 52 -0.49 2.00 2.51
N TYR A 53 -1.06 2.20 1.32
CA TYR A 53 -1.85 3.40 1.03
C TYR A 53 -3.27 3.36 1.60
N THR A 54 -3.79 2.17 1.92
CA THR A 54 -5.18 1.99 2.35
C THR A 54 -5.33 1.84 3.87
N MET A 55 -4.32 1.31 4.57
CA MET A 55 -4.42 1.04 6.02
C MET A 55 -4.62 2.30 6.87
N ALA A 56 -3.85 3.37 6.61
CA ALA A 56 -3.92 4.59 7.41
C ALA A 56 -5.30 5.26 7.29
N THR A 57 -5.81 5.38 6.06
CA THR A 57 -7.11 5.99 5.78
C THR A 57 -8.25 5.12 6.30
N PHE A 58 -8.17 3.80 6.13
CA PHE A 58 -9.14 2.87 6.71
C PHE A 58 -9.24 3.00 8.24
N GLY A 59 -8.10 3.07 8.93
CA GLY A 59 -8.05 3.23 10.38
C GLY A 59 -8.53 4.60 10.85
N ALA A 60 -8.15 5.68 10.16
CA ALA A 60 -8.62 7.02 10.47
C ALA A 60 -10.14 7.13 10.31
N ASN A 61 -10.71 6.50 9.27
CA ASN A 61 -12.15 6.49 9.01
C ASN A 61 -12.99 5.78 10.10
N GLN A 62 -12.35 5.11 11.07
CA GLN A 62 -13.06 4.53 12.21
C GLN A 62 -13.47 5.60 13.25
N PHE A 63 -12.85 6.78 13.22
CA PHE A 63 -13.13 7.87 14.14
C PHE A 63 -13.94 8.98 13.45
N ASP A 64 -14.96 9.49 14.13
CA ASP A 64 -15.81 10.59 13.61
C ASP A 64 -15.29 11.99 13.96
N ASP A 65 -14.34 12.09 14.88
CA ASP A 65 -13.78 13.35 15.34
C ASP A 65 -12.43 13.60 14.65
N PRO A 66 -12.25 14.74 13.94
CA PRO A 66 -11.00 15.07 13.24
C PRO A 66 -9.78 15.04 14.17
N LYS A 67 -9.90 15.45 15.44
CA LYS A 67 -8.77 15.42 16.38
C LYS A 67 -8.31 13.99 16.67
N ARG A 68 -9.25 13.04 16.76
CA ARG A 68 -8.96 11.61 16.97
C ARG A 68 -8.39 10.97 15.70
N GLN A 69 -8.85 11.40 14.52
CA GLN A 69 -8.27 10.97 13.24
C GLN A 69 -6.81 11.40 13.11
N GLU A 70 -6.49 12.68 13.37
CA GLU A 70 -5.12 13.19 13.36
C GLU A 70 -4.23 12.48 14.37
N THR A 71 -4.73 12.30 15.60
CA THR A 71 -4.02 11.56 16.65
C THR A 71 -3.72 10.12 16.21
N PHE A 72 -4.70 9.44 15.62
CA PHE A 72 -4.52 8.09 15.09
C PHE A 72 -3.44 8.06 13.99
N ILE A 73 -3.51 8.99 13.02
CA ILE A 73 -2.54 9.06 11.92
C ILE A 73 -1.13 9.32 12.45
N ASN A 74 -0.98 10.21 13.43
CA ASN A 74 0.31 10.49 14.06
C ASN A 74 0.88 9.23 14.74
N TRP A 75 0.08 8.55 15.56
CA TRP A 75 0.50 7.30 16.21
C TRP A 75 0.77 6.17 15.20
N PHE A 76 0.00 6.09 14.13
CA PHE A 76 0.21 5.13 13.05
C PHE A 76 1.58 5.31 12.41
N PHE A 77 1.98 6.54 12.08
CA PHE A 77 3.30 6.80 11.50
C PHE A 77 4.43 6.56 12.49
N ILE A 78 4.27 6.94 13.77
CA ILE A 78 5.26 6.62 14.81
C ILE A 78 5.48 5.10 14.88
N ALA A 79 4.40 4.32 14.97
CA ALA A 79 4.47 2.86 15.02
C ALA A 79 5.09 2.28 13.74
N LEU A 80 4.75 2.82 12.56
CA LEU A 80 5.30 2.40 11.28
C LEU A 80 6.82 2.59 11.22
N TYR A 81 7.33 3.76 11.64
CA TYR A 81 8.76 4.04 11.61
C TYR A 81 9.53 3.19 12.63
N VAL A 82 8.99 3.00 13.84
CA VAL A 82 9.58 2.08 14.83
C VAL A 82 9.62 0.65 14.28
N ALA A 83 8.53 0.17 13.70
CA ALA A 83 8.49 -1.14 13.07
C ALA A 83 9.49 -1.27 11.91
N MET A 84 9.70 -0.20 11.12
CA MET A 84 10.69 -0.18 10.05
C MET A 84 12.12 -0.31 10.58
N ILE A 85 12.48 0.40 11.65
CA ILE A 85 13.79 0.30 12.30
C ILE A 85 14.02 -1.09 12.89
N LEU A 86 13.01 -1.65 13.57
CA LEU A 86 13.08 -3.01 14.10
C LEU A 86 13.20 -4.05 12.98
N ALA A 87 12.43 -3.90 11.89
CA ALA A 87 12.48 -4.81 10.76
C ALA A 87 13.84 -4.76 10.05
N SER A 88 14.38 -3.56 9.79
CA SER A 88 15.69 -3.41 9.14
C SER A 88 16.85 -3.93 10.00
N THR A 89 16.66 -4.04 11.31
CA THR A 89 17.68 -4.57 12.23
C THR A 89 17.50 -6.07 12.47
N VAL A 90 16.36 -6.46 13.03
CA VAL A 90 16.10 -7.83 13.50
C VAL A 90 15.92 -8.80 12.33
N VAL A 91 15.15 -8.43 11.31
CA VAL A 91 14.89 -9.34 10.17
C VAL A 91 16.16 -9.54 9.37
N VAL A 92 16.94 -8.47 9.13
CA VAL A 92 18.23 -8.55 8.43
C VAL A 92 19.21 -9.41 9.24
N PHE A 93 19.30 -9.21 10.55
CA PHE A 93 20.12 -10.05 11.42
C PHE A 93 19.74 -11.54 11.31
N VAL A 94 18.45 -11.87 11.33
CA VAL A 94 17.97 -13.26 11.18
C VAL A 94 18.27 -13.81 9.79
N GLN A 95 18.12 -13.00 8.74
CA GLN A 95 18.43 -13.39 7.36
C GLN A 95 19.91 -13.71 7.18
N ASP A 96 20.80 -12.91 7.78
CA ASP A 96 22.25 -13.06 7.65
C ASP A 96 22.81 -14.20 8.53
N THR A 97 22.26 -14.40 9.74
CA THR A 97 22.79 -15.39 10.71
C THR A 97 22.13 -16.77 10.61
N VAL A 98 20.80 -16.83 10.48
CA VAL A 98 20.03 -18.09 10.49
C VAL A 98 19.62 -18.49 9.07
N GLY A 99 19.47 -17.50 8.19
CA GLY A 99 19.22 -17.70 6.77
C GLY A 99 17.87 -17.18 6.28
N TRP A 100 17.79 -17.00 4.97
CA TRP A 100 16.65 -16.43 4.25
C TRP A 100 15.30 -17.13 4.51
N ALA A 101 15.29 -18.44 4.75
CA ALA A 101 14.06 -19.18 5.03
C ALA A 101 13.39 -18.71 6.33
N TRP A 102 14.19 -18.50 7.39
CA TRP A 102 13.69 -18.01 8.68
C TRP A 102 13.27 -16.55 8.59
N GLY A 103 14.03 -15.71 7.90
CA GLY A 103 13.66 -14.31 7.67
C GLY A 103 12.31 -14.17 6.98
N TYR A 104 12.12 -14.85 5.84
CA TYR A 104 10.84 -14.80 5.13
C TYR A 104 9.71 -15.52 5.88
N GLY A 105 10.01 -16.60 6.60
CA GLY A 105 9.04 -17.34 7.42
C GLY A 105 8.45 -16.46 8.53
N THR A 106 9.29 -15.74 9.27
CA THR A 106 8.85 -14.79 10.30
C THR A 106 7.97 -13.69 9.71
N CYS A 107 8.35 -13.13 8.57
CA CYS A 107 7.54 -12.13 7.86
C CYS A 107 6.17 -12.71 7.43
N LEU A 108 6.14 -13.95 6.93
CA LEU A 108 4.90 -14.62 6.55
C LEU A 108 4.00 -14.85 7.77
N ALA A 109 4.55 -15.35 8.88
CA ALA A 109 3.80 -15.57 10.12
C ALA A 109 3.19 -14.27 10.65
N ALA A 110 3.97 -13.18 10.70
CA ALA A 110 3.47 -11.87 11.12
C ALA A 110 2.33 -11.35 10.22
N ASN A 111 2.43 -11.56 8.90
CA ASN A 111 1.36 -11.20 7.97
C ASN A 111 0.09 -12.01 8.20
N VAL A 112 0.20 -13.33 8.42
CA VAL A 112 -0.95 -14.20 8.71
C VAL A 112 -1.64 -13.78 10.01
N ILE A 113 -0.86 -13.52 11.07
CA ILE A 113 -1.39 -13.05 12.36
C ILE A 113 -2.14 -11.72 12.18
N SER A 114 -1.56 -10.77 11.44
CA SER A 114 -2.20 -9.48 11.13
C SER A 114 -3.55 -9.66 10.42
N ILE A 115 -3.60 -10.53 9.41
CA ILE A 115 -4.85 -10.83 8.69
C ILE A 115 -5.89 -11.43 9.63
N VAL A 116 -5.50 -12.37 10.49
CA VAL A 116 -6.42 -13.00 11.45
C VAL A 116 -7.00 -11.95 12.41
N ILE A 117 -6.16 -11.08 12.97
CA ILE A 117 -6.61 -9.99 13.85
C ILE A 117 -7.57 -9.04 13.11
N PHE A 118 -7.23 -8.67 11.87
CA PHE A 118 -8.08 -7.83 11.04
C PHE A 118 -9.45 -8.47 10.77
N LEU A 119 -9.49 -9.76 10.47
CA LEU A 119 -10.73 -10.49 10.23
C LEU A 119 -11.60 -10.62 11.49
N ILE A 120 -10.99 -10.84 12.66
CA ILE A 120 -11.71 -10.88 13.95
C ILE A 120 -12.33 -9.51 14.25
N GLY A 121 -11.61 -8.42 13.95
CA GLY A 121 -12.07 -7.05 14.13
C GLY A 121 -13.23 -6.65 13.20
N LYS A 122 -13.53 -7.43 12.15
CA LYS A 122 -14.51 -7.08 11.11
C LYS A 122 -15.86 -6.62 11.65
N TRP A 123 -16.38 -7.26 12.70
CA TRP A 123 -17.67 -6.93 13.31
C TRP A 123 -17.70 -5.58 14.04
N HIS A 124 -16.53 -5.03 14.38
CA HIS A 124 -16.39 -3.77 15.09
C HIS A 124 -16.03 -2.60 14.14
N TYR A 125 -15.78 -2.88 12.87
CA TYR A 125 -15.42 -1.85 11.91
C TYR A 125 -16.65 -1.07 11.43
N LYS A 126 -16.51 0.25 11.38
CA LYS A 126 -17.48 1.13 10.77
C LYS A 126 -17.48 0.93 9.26
N GLU A 127 -18.65 0.63 8.70
CA GLU A 127 -18.82 0.56 7.26
C GLU A 127 -18.77 1.96 6.65
N VAL A 128 -17.73 2.21 5.86
CA VAL A 128 -17.60 3.45 5.09
C VAL A 128 -18.32 3.26 3.76
N LYS A 129 -19.28 4.14 3.44
CA LYS A 129 -19.98 4.10 2.16
C LYS A 129 -18.96 4.30 1.01
N PRO A 130 -19.05 3.53 -0.08
CA PRO A 130 -18.14 3.66 -1.20
C PRO A 130 -18.29 5.06 -1.80
N GLN A 131 -17.24 5.87 -1.70
CA GLN A 131 -17.14 7.10 -2.47
C GLN A 131 -16.66 6.76 -3.88
N GLY A 132 -17.25 7.36 -4.91
CA GLY A 132 -16.99 7.01 -6.31
C GLY A 132 -15.51 7.07 -6.71
N SER A 133 -15.15 6.47 -7.85
CA SER A 133 -13.75 6.40 -8.28
C SER A 133 -13.19 7.78 -8.68
N PRO A 134 -12.11 8.26 -8.04
CA PRO A 134 -11.47 9.52 -8.41
C PRO A 134 -10.91 9.47 -9.85
N PHE A 135 -10.53 8.28 -10.33
CA PHE A 135 -10.07 8.08 -11.71
C PHE A 135 -11.16 8.39 -12.73
N THR A 136 -12.43 8.14 -12.42
CA THR A 136 -13.54 8.51 -13.30
C THR A 136 -13.69 10.02 -13.42
N GLY A 137 -13.46 10.76 -12.33
CA GLY A 137 -13.42 12.22 -12.35
C GLY A 137 -12.30 12.73 -13.26
N ILE A 138 -11.07 12.23 -13.06
CA ILE A 138 -9.91 12.60 -13.88
C ILE A 138 -10.14 12.24 -15.36
N ALA A 139 -10.63 11.04 -15.65
CA ALA A 139 -10.92 10.61 -17.01
C ALA A 139 -11.97 11.52 -17.68
N ARG A 140 -13.02 11.93 -16.96
CA ARG A 140 -14.02 12.87 -17.47
C ARG A 140 -13.39 14.22 -17.83
N VAL A 141 -12.53 14.76 -16.96
CA VAL A 141 -11.84 16.04 -17.21
C VAL A 141 -10.91 15.92 -18.42
N VAL A 142 -10.11 14.84 -18.52
CA VAL A 142 -9.22 14.60 -19.66
C VAL A 142 -10.01 14.47 -20.95
N ILE A 143 -11.08 13.67 -20.97
CA ILE A 143 -11.94 13.50 -22.14
C ILE A 143 -12.61 14.83 -22.52
N ALA A 144 -13.11 15.60 -21.55
CA ALA A 144 -13.74 16.89 -21.78
C ALA A 144 -12.74 17.90 -22.35
N ALA A 145 -11.52 17.96 -21.82
CA ALA A 145 -10.46 18.83 -22.32
C ALA A 145 -10.05 18.49 -23.76
N ILE A 146 -9.90 17.19 -24.08
CA ILE A 146 -9.57 16.75 -25.44
C ILE A 146 -10.71 17.09 -26.41
N ARG A 147 -11.97 16.85 -26.02
CA ARG A 147 -13.14 17.14 -26.87
C ARG A 147 -13.34 18.65 -27.09
N LYS A 148 -13.09 19.47 -26.09
CA LYS A 148 -13.24 20.93 -26.16
C LYS A 148 -12.00 21.67 -26.69
N ARG A 149 -10.90 20.96 -26.98
CA ARG A 149 -9.62 21.54 -27.46
C ARG A 149 -9.75 22.34 -28.77
N LYS A 150 -10.76 22.07 -29.59
CA LYS A 150 -10.99 22.75 -30.89
C LYS A 150 -12.06 23.84 -30.82
N LEU A 151 -12.67 24.08 -29.67
CA LEU A 151 -13.63 25.17 -29.50
C LEU A 151 -12.84 26.46 -29.25
N ALA A 152 -13.19 27.52 -29.96
CA ALA A 152 -12.70 28.85 -29.62
C ALA A 152 -13.15 29.18 -28.19
N LEU A 153 -12.22 29.68 -27.38
CA LEU A 153 -12.51 30.12 -26.02
C LEU A 153 -13.62 31.19 -26.08
N SER A 154 -14.72 30.94 -25.38
CA SER A 154 -15.75 31.95 -25.15
C SER A 154 -15.13 33.10 -24.39
N THR A 155 -15.25 34.32 -24.92
CA THR A 155 -14.75 35.57 -24.29
C THR A 155 -15.62 36.00 -23.11
N ASN A 156 -16.70 35.27 -22.82
CA ASN A 156 -17.62 35.59 -21.72
C ASN A 156 -17.12 35.00 -20.40
N VAL A 157 -16.90 35.90 -19.43
CA VAL A 157 -16.42 35.59 -18.07
C VAL A 157 -17.34 34.62 -17.31
N SER A 158 -18.61 34.50 -17.72
CA SER A 158 -19.62 33.62 -17.11
C SER A 158 -19.44 32.12 -17.41
N ASP A 159 -18.57 31.73 -18.35
CA ASP A 159 -18.33 30.32 -18.71
C ASP A 159 -17.21 29.66 -17.87
N TYR A 160 -16.54 30.42 -17.01
CA TYR A 160 -15.51 29.91 -16.12
C TYR A 160 -16.12 29.62 -14.74
N PHE A 161 -16.11 28.35 -14.33
CA PHE A 161 -16.35 27.98 -12.93
C PHE A 161 -15.17 28.46 -12.09
N TYR A 162 -15.28 29.67 -11.55
CA TYR A 162 -14.59 30.00 -10.30
C TYR A 162 -15.36 29.28 -9.19
N GLU A 163 -14.72 28.34 -8.49
CA GLU A 163 -15.13 28.04 -7.11
C GLU A 163 -14.91 29.34 -6.32
N ASP A 164 -15.99 30.07 -6.09
CA ASP A 164 -15.99 31.25 -5.26
C ASP A 164 -15.78 30.80 -3.81
N ASP A 165 -14.55 30.93 -3.33
CA ASP A 165 -14.13 30.72 -1.93
C ASP A 165 -14.84 31.66 -0.93
N GLN A 166 -15.79 32.49 -1.37
CA GLN A 166 -16.53 33.45 -0.55
C GLN A 166 -17.91 32.95 -0.06
N MET A 167 -18.43 31.80 -0.52
CA MET A 167 -19.75 31.32 -0.06
C MET A 167 -19.75 30.57 1.28
N ASN A 168 -18.60 30.22 1.85
CA ASN A 168 -18.56 29.53 3.17
C ASN A 168 -18.48 30.47 4.38
N SER A 169 -18.35 31.79 4.21
CA SER A 169 -18.35 32.73 5.35
C SER A 169 -19.75 33.26 5.68
N LYS A 170 -20.67 33.34 4.71
CA LYS A 170 -22.02 33.90 4.95
C LYS A 170 -23.09 32.87 5.33
N GLN A 171 -22.88 31.59 5.06
CA GLN A 171 -23.83 30.54 5.43
C GLN A 171 -23.64 30.00 6.85
N MET A 172 -22.52 30.31 7.51
CA MET A 172 -22.25 29.94 8.90
C MET A 172 -22.90 30.90 9.93
N CYS A 173 -23.29 32.12 9.53
CA CYS A 173 -23.95 33.09 10.42
C CYS A 173 -25.49 33.07 10.39
N GLN A 174 -26.12 32.20 9.59
CA GLN A 174 -27.59 32.09 9.49
C GLN A 174 -28.15 30.79 10.08
N VAL A 175 -27.30 29.90 10.63
CA VAL A 175 -27.72 28.62 11.25
C VAL A 175 -27.59 28.65 12.79
N THR A 176 -27.35 29.84 13.36
CA THR A 176 -27.50 30.10 14.80
C THR A 176 -28.47 31.25 15.01
N SER A 177 -29.76 30.98 14.80
CA SER A 177 -30.83 31.60 15.60
C SER A 177 -31.61 30.48 16.26
#